data_AF-A0A353NL78-F1
#
_entry.id   AF-A0A353NL78-F1
#
_cell.length_a   1.000
_cell.length_b   1.000
_cell.length_c   1.000
_cell.angle_alpha   90.00
_cell.angle_beta   90.00
_cell.angle_gamma   90.00
#
_symmetry.space_group_name_H-M   'P 1'
#
loop_
_entity.id
_entity.type
_entity.pdbx_description
1 polymer ?
#
loop_
_entity_poly.entity_id
_entity_poly.type
_entity_poly.pdbx_seq_one_letter_code
_entity_poly.pdbx_strand_id
1 'polypeptide(L)'
;MIAAAASPLQRSVFVSHFAEKLGMAPGQLDTHLGASPRSAPTVSEVPQQKAREERLAPLSMAQKQLVEFMILQPRYFSRLEEAGIRQNLAGGLGEILFLQQKSLLARNPEAEPEELLTSMPDGAERNFVAELLIRPPILDASGDEKKQQEELDDLLHYLRRIHLKKSADELMERMQNAEREGNIVLLQELMIEQVAIHRQLHDKQV
;
A
#
# COMPACT_ATOMS: atom_id res chain seq x y z
N MET A 1 16.64 33.46 -9.11
CA MET A 1 15.72 32.56 -9.83
C MET A 1 15.00 31.66 -8.82
N ILE A 2 13.84 32.09 -8.35
CA ILE A 2 12.74 31.18 -7.98
C ILE A 2 11.58 31.68 -8.83
N ALA A 3 11.53 31.19 -10.05
CA ALA A 3 10.57 31.65 -11.05
C ALA A 3 9.92 30.42 -11.68
N ALA A 4 8.94 29.85 -10.96
CA ALA A 4 7.82 29.13 -11.55
C ALA A 4 6.75 29.00 -10.46
N ALA A 5 5.74 29.86 -10.54
CA ALA A 5 4.58 29.80 -9.67
C ALA A 5 3.68 28.64 -10.12
N ALA A 6 3.46 27.66 -9.23
CA ALA A 6 2.10 27.16 -9.05
C ALA A 6 1.28 28.31 -8.41
N SER A 7 0.04 28.46 -8.84
CA SER A 7 -0.74 29.71 -8.92
C SER A 7 -0.70 30.67 -7.71
N PRO A 8 -0.91 31.99 -7.92
CA PRO A 8 -0.99 33.00 -6.86
C PRO A 8 -2.06 32.73 -5.79
N LEU A 9 -3.14 32.03 -6.15
CA LEU A 9 -4.22 31.66 -5.24
C LEU A 9 -3.76 30.60 -4.22
N GLN A 10 -2.97 29.62 -4.66
CA GLN A 10 -2.38 28.58 -3.79
C GLN A 10 -1.37 29.20 -2.80
N ARG A 11 -0.59 30.19 -3.24
CA ARG A 11 0.32 30.91 -2.33
C ARG A 11 -0.41 31.69 -1.24
N SER A 12 -1.53 32.34 -1.55
CA SER A 12 -2.31 33.07 -0.56
C SER A 12 -2.90 32.17 0.53
N VAL A 13 -3.35 30.97 0.17
CA VAL A 13 -3.88 29.97 1.13
C VAL A 13 -2.77 29.40 2.01
N PHE A 14 -1.59 29.11 1.44
CA PHE A 14 -0.42 28.65 2.22
C PHE A 14 0.10 29.71 3.19
N VAL A 15 0.20 30.99 2.80
CA VAL A 15 0.73 32.05 3.68
C VAL A 15 -0.24 32.34 4.83
N SER A 16 -1.55 32.33 4.57
CA SER A 16 -2.57 32.63 5.59
C SER A 16 -2.64 31.56 6.69
N HIS A 17 -2.63 30.27 6.31
CA HIS A 17 -2.74 29.15 7.25
C HIS A 17 -1.48 28.96 8.13
N PHE A 18 -0.30 29.31 7.61
CA PHE A 18 0.95 29.18 8.36
C PHE A 18 1.29 30.42 9.21
N ALA A 19 0.88 31.63 8.80
CA ALA A 19 1.04 32.83 9.62
C ALA A 19 0.24 32.74 10.94
N GLU A 20 -0.95 32.13 10.88
CA GLU A 20 -1.84 31.93 12.03
C GLU A 20 -1.26 30.90 13.03
N LYS A 21 -0.68 29.79 12.55
CA LYS A 21 -0.05 28.77 13.42
C LYS A 21 1.30 29.21 14.04
N LEU A 22 1.93 30.24 13.49
CA LEU A 22 3.21 30.79 13.97
C LEU A 22 3.03 32.08 14.80
N GLY A 23 1.80 32.59 14.94
CA GLY A 23 1.52 33.82 15.68
C GLY A 23 2.09 35.09 15.04
N MET A 24 2.30 35.10 13.73
CA MET A 24 2.99 36.17 13.00
C MET A 24 2.09 36.87 11.98
N ALA A 25 2.34 38.15 11.73
CA ALA A 25 1.64 38.90 10.68
C ALA A 25 2.11 38.46 9.28
N PRO A 26 1.21 38.29 8.29
CA PRO A 26 1.53 37.72 6.97
C PRO A 26 2.67 38.41 6.21
N GLY A 27 2.90 39.71 6.44
CA GLY A 27 3.97 40.47 5.78
C GLY A 27 5.39 40.15 6.27
N GLN A 28 5.57 39.43 7.38
CA GLN A 28 6.91 39.05 7.86
C GLN A 28 7.45 37.78 7.19
N LEU A 29 6.56 36.89 6.71
CA LEU A 29 6.93 35.64 6.06
C LEU A 29 7.57 35.86 4.69
N ASP A 30 7.14 36.91 3.97
CA ASP A 30 7.71 37.31 2.68
C ASP A 30 9.18 37.76 2.79
N THR A 31 9.61 38.21 3.96
CA THR A 31 11.02 38.61 4.19
C THR A 31 11.95 37.40 4.35
N HIS A 32 11.42 36.26 4.83
CA HIS A 32 12.18 35.02 5.04
C HIS A 32 12.31 34.15 3.77
N LEU A 33 11.51 34.40 2.72
CA LEU A 33 11.49 33.61 1.50
C LEU A 33 12.49 34.06 0.42
N GLY A 34 13.38 35.03 0.70
CA GLY A 34 14.54 35.24 -0.18
C GLY A 34 15.18 36.63 -0.24
N ALA A 35 15.57 37.22 0.89
CA ALA A 35 16.58 38.27 0.88
C ALA A 35 17.64 38.02 1.98
N SER A 36 18.82 37.54 1.57
CA SER A 36 20.04 37.38 2.40
C SER A 36 20.48 38.74 2.99
N PRO A 37 21.16 38.84 4.17
CA PRO A 37 22.50 38.26 4.39
C PRO A 37 22.90 37.77 5.82
N ARG A 38 23.93 36.89 5.85
CA ARG A 38 25.00 36.66 6.87
C ARG A 38 24.66 36.23 8.32
N SER A 39 25.10 35.01 8.69
CA SER A 39 26.22 34.71 9.62
C SER A 39 26.14 33.28 10.19
N ALA A 40 27.28 32.58 10.25
CA ALA A 40 27.45 31.29 10.94
C ALA A 40 27.57 31.49 12.47
N PRO A 41 27.24 30.49 13.32
CA PRO A 41 28.29 29.61 13.84
C PRO A 41 27.87 28.13 14.08
N THR A 42 28.85 27.38 14.58
CA THR A 42 29.07 25.92 14.69
C THR A 42 28.50 25.20 15.93
N VAL A 43 28.48 23.85 15.82
CA VAL A 43 28.57 22.78 16.86
C VAL A 43 27.25 22.23 17.45
N SER A 44 26.95 20.95 17.18
CA SER A 44 26.98 19.85 18.18
C SER A 44 26.49 18.54 17.56
N GLU A 45 27.38 17.55 17.49
CA GLU A 45 27.04 16.16 17.18
C GLU A 45 26.22 15.57 18.34
N VAL A 46 25.01 15.10 18.04
CA VAL A 46 24.24 14.24 18.94
C VAL A 46 24.28 12.82 18.35
N PRO A 47 24.59 11.77 19.14
CA PRO A 47 24.68 10.42 18.61
C PRO A 47 23.29 9.96 18.18
N GLN A 48 23.09 9.79 16.86
CA GLN A 48 21.88 9.15 16.34
C GLN A 48 21.87 7.70 16.83
N GLN A 49 20.97 7.42 17.76
CA GLN A 49 20.54 6.07 18.06
C GLN A 49 20.11 5.43 16.74
N LYS A 50 20.84 4.39 16.34
CA LYS A 50 20.45 3.50 15.25
C LYS A 50 19.12 2.85 15.64
N ALA A 51 18.02 3.50 15.29
CA ALA A 51 16.75 2.82 15.12
C ALA A 51 17.03 1.69 14.14
N ARG A 52 16.86 0.48 14.64
CA ARG A 52 16.96 -0.75 13.89
C ARG A 52 15.87 -0.70 12.83
N GLU A 53 16.19 -0.16 11.66
CA GLU A 53 15.44 -0.42 10.43
C GLU A 53 15.54 -1.93 10.22
N GLU A 54 14.59 -2.65 10.80
CA GLU A 54 14.25 -3.99 10.33
C GLU A 54 13.88 -3.81 8.88
N ARG A 55 14.85 -4.08 7.99
CA ARG A 55 14.68 -3.93 6.56
C ARG A 55 13.58 -4.88 6.11
N LEU A 56 12.35 -4.37 6.09
CA LEU A 56 11.21 -5.04 5.51
C LEU A 56 11.61 -5.47 4.09
N ALA A 57 11.28 -6.71 3.74
CA ALA A 57 11.58 -7.21 2.41
C ALA A 57 10.94 -6.28 1.37
N PRO A 58 11.68 -5.89 0.31
CA PRO A 58 11.13 -5.02 -0.71
C PRO A 58 9.95 -5.72 -1.42
N LEU A 59 8.92 -4.94 -1.76
CA LEU A 59 7.77 -5.46 -2.52
C LEU A 59 8.22 -5.95 -3.89
N SER A 60 7.78 -7.15 -4.27
CA SER A 60 7.82 -7.56 -5.68
C SER A 60 6.95 -6.64 -6.54
N MET A 61 7.15 -6.63 -7.85
CA MET A 61 6.36 -5.78 -8.75
C MET A 61 4.85 -6.05 -8.63
N ALA A 62 4.45 -7.32 -8.50
CA ALA A 62 3.03 -7.67 -8.36
C ALA A 62 2.45 -7.25 -7.01
N GLN A 63 3.21 -7.41 -5.91
CA GLN A 63 2.79 -6.92 -4.60
C GLN A 63 2.70 -5.39 -4.58
N LYS A 64 3.63 -4.70 -5.27
CA LYS A 64 3.60 -3.26 -5.43
C LYS A 64 2.32 -2.82 -6.15
N GLN A 65 1.97 -3.43 -7.28
CA GLN A 65 0.73 -3.12 -8.01
C GLN A 65 -0.53 -3.35 -7.14
N LEU A 66 -0.59 -4.45 -6.40
CA LEU A 66 -1.69 -4.72 -5.46
C LEU A 66 -1.82 -3.62 -4.40
N VAL A 67 -0.70 -3.21 -3.80
CA VAL A 67 -0.67 -2.17 -2.78
C VAL A 67 -1.04 -0.81 -3.37
N GLU A 68 -0.52 -0.47 -4.55
CA GLU A 68 -0.83 0.78 -5.25
C GLU A 68 -2.33 0.90 -5.54
N PHE A 69 -2.94 -0.14 -6.13
CA PHE A 69 -4.36 -0.16 -6.41
C PHE A 69 -5.21 -0.10 -5.13
N MET A 70 -4.83 -0.88 -4.10
CA MET A 70 -5.52 -0.90 -2.81
C MET A 70 -5.58 0.48 -2.15
N ILE A 71 -4.51 1.27 -2.24
CA ILE A 71 -4.43 2.61 -1.65
C ILE A 71 -5.15 3.63 -2.53
N LEU A 72 -4.94 3.60 -3.85
CA LEU A 72 -5.53 4.58 -4.77
C LEU A 72 -7.03 4.37 -4.97
N GLN A 73 -7.55 3.15 -4.78
CA GLN A 73 -8.97 2.82 -4.91
C GLN A 73 -9.55 2.16 -3.64
N PRO A 74 -9.68 2.88 -2.51
CA PRO A 74 -10.15 2.32 -1.24
C PRO A 74 -11.55 1.68 -1.32
N ARG A 75 -12.40 2.16 -2.23
CA ARG A 75 -13.75 1.60 -2.48
C ARG A 75 -13.75 0.11 -2.87
N TYR A 76 -12.64 -0.40 -3.42
CA TYR A 76 -12.50 -1.80 -3.82
C TYR A 76 -11.77 -2.66 -2.79
N PHE A 77 -11.42 -2.09 -1.63
CA PHE A 77 -10.65 -2.76 -0.60
C PHE A 77 -11.29 -4.08 -0.14
N SER A 78 -12.61 -4.09 0.09
CA SER A 78 -13.33 -5.29 0.55
C SER A 78 -13.20 -6.45 -0.43
N ARG A 79 -13.30 -6.18 -1.74
CA ARG A 79 -13.13 -7.21 -2.79
C ARG A 79 -11.71 -7.80 -2.79
N LEU A 80 -10.70 -6.95 -2.60
CA LEU A 80 -9.31 -7.41 -2.49
C LEU A 80 -9.07 -8.22 -1.20
N GLU A 81 -9.65 -7.78 -0.08
CA GLU A 81 -9.59 -8.49 1.19
C GLU A 81 -10.20 -9.88 1.09
N GLU A 82 -11.41 -9.99 0.53
CA GLU A 82 -12.11 -11.25 0.29
C GLU A 82 -11.32 -12.18 -0.64
N ALA A 83 -10.60 -11.62 -1.63
CA ALA A 83 -9.74 -12.38 -2.52
C ALA A 83 -8.40 -12.80 -1.90
N GLY A 84 -8.13 -12.44 -0.65
CA GLY A 84 -6.94 -12.89 0.07
C GLY A 84 -5.68 -12.06 -0.21
N ILE A 85 -5.83 -10.75 -0.44
CA ILE A 85 -4.68 -9.85 -0.65
C ILE A 85 -3.69 -9.90 0.53
N ARG A 86 -4.17 -10.03 1.78
CA ARG A 86 -3.31 -10.04 2.97
C ARG A 86 -2.28 -11.17 2.92
N GLN A 87 -2.68 -12.37 2.52
CA GLN A 87 -1.79 -13.53 2.43
C GLN A 87 -0.68 -13.31 1.40
N ASN A 88 -0.92 -12.50 0.37
CA ASN A 88 0.07 -12.14 -0.64
C ASN A 88 1.06 -11.07 -0.14
N LEU A 89 0.63 -10.22 0.79
CA LEU A 89 1.42 -9.11 1.33
C LEU A 89 2.13 -9.42 2.65
N ALA A 90 1.91 -10.62 3.21
CA ALA A 90 2.36 -11.01 4.54
C ALA A 90 3.87 -10.86 4.75
N GLY A 91 4.26 -10.38 5.94
CA GLY A 91 5.66 -10.32 6.37
C GLY A 91 6.47 -9.13 5.82
N GLY A 92 5.82 -8.12 5.27
CA GLY A 92 6.50 -6.93 4.74
C GLY A 92 5.66 -5.64 4.82
N LEU A 93 6.19 -4.60 4.17
CA LEU A 93 5.58 -3.26 4.10
C LEU A 93 4.12 -3.29 3.58
N GLY A 94 3.81 -4.20 2.66
CA GLY A 94 2.46 -4.37 2.11
C GLY A 94 1.45 -4.81 3.17
N GLU A 95 1.80 -5.71 4.09
CA GLU A 95 0.89 -6.14 5.16
C GLU A 95 0.60 -4.99 6.12
N ILE A 96 1.62 -4.17 6.45
CA ILE A 96 1.43 -3.01 7.31
C ILE A 96 0.45 -2.02 6.66
N LEU A 97 0.65 -1.72 5.37
CA LEU A 97 -0.25 -0.85 4.61
C LEU A 97 -1.67 -1.40 4.53
N PHE A 98 -1.82 -2.71 4.29
CA PHE A 98 -3.12 -3.38 4.31
C PHE A 98 -3.83 -3.20 5.67
N LEU A 99 -3.12 -3.43 6.78
CA LEU A 99 -3.69 -3.30 8.12
C LEU A 99 -4.08 -1.85 8.45
N GLN A 100 -3.27 -0.87 8.04
CA GLN A 100 -3.58 0.54 8.24
C GLN A 100 -4.80 0.97 7.41
N GLN A 101 -4.85 0.59 6.13
CA GLN A 101 -6.01 0.87 5.26
C GLN A 101 -7.29 0.22 5.81
N LYS A 102 -7.21 -1.05 6.27
CA LYS A 102 -8.33 -1.73 6.92
C LYS A 102 -8.83 -0.98 8.15
N SER A 103 -7.90 -0.54 9.00
CA SER A 103 -8.19 0.20 10.23
C SER A 103 -8.85 1.54 9.93
N LEU A 104 -8.37 2.24 8.89
CA LEU A 104 -8.96 3.49 8.40
C LEU A 104 -10.39 3.27 7.90
N LEU A 105 -10.59 2.29 7.00
CA LEU A 105 -11.90 2.02 6.39
C LEU A 105 -12.94 1.50 7.38
N ALA A 106 -12.51 0.81 8.44
CA ALA A 106 -13.39 0.44 9.54
C ALA A 106 -13.95 1.64 10.30
N ARG A 107 -13.25 2.78 10.29
CA ARG A 107 -13.68 4.04 10.93
C ARG A 107 -14.38 4.98 9.96
N ASN A 108 -13.90 5.03 8.73
CA ASN A 108 -14.45 5.85 7.64
C ASN A 108 -14.48 5.03 6.35
N PRO A 109 -15.62 4.40 6.00
CA PRO A 109 -15.73 3.58 4.78
C PRO A 109 -15.51 4.34 3.47
N GLU A 110 -15.74 5.66 3.48
CA GLU A 110 -15.57 6.54 2.32
C GLU A 110 -14.23 7.29 2.34
N ALA A 111 -13.25 6.80 3.11
CA ALA A 111 -11.98 7.47 3.25
C ALA A 111 -11.25 7.64 1.91
N GLU A 112 -10.77 8.85 1.67
CA GLU A 112 -9.94 9.16 0.51
C GLU A 112 -8.49 8.64 0.70
N PRO A 113 -7.74 8.36 -0.38
CA PRO A 113 -6.35 7.88 -0.28
C PRO A 113 -5.43 8.76 0.59
N GLU A 114 -5.64 10.07 0.58
CA GLU A 114 -4.91 11.06 1.36
C GLU A 114 -5.10 10.89 2.87
N GLU A 115 -6.26 10.40 3.29
CA GLU A 115 -6.55 10.16 4.71
C GLU A 115 -5.63 9.10 5.31
N LEU A 116 -5.23 8.09 4.51
CA LEU A 116 -4.25 7.09 4.94
C LEU A 116 -2.95 7.77 5.37
N LEU A 117 -2.44 8.71 4.58
CA LEU A 117 -1.22 9.43 4.88
C LEU A 117 -1.31 10.21 6.20
N THR A 118 -2.48 10.79 6.52
CA THR A 118 -2.66 11.56 7.77
C THR A 118 -2.62 10.68 9.01
N SER A 119 -3.03 9.42 8.88
CA SER A 119 -3.13 8.48 10.01
C SER A 119 -1.82 7.78 10.37
N MET A 120 -0.82 7.84 9.49
CA MET A 120 0.40 7.05 9.62
C MET A 120 1.55 7.81 10.31
N PRO A 121 2.32 7.16 11.20
CA PRO A 121 3.55 7.75 11.74
C PRO A 121 4.62 7.90 10.65
N ASP A 122 5.65 8.70 10.92
CA ASP A 122 6.81 8.81 10.04
C ASP A 122 7.50 7.45 9.89
N GLY A 123 7.84 7.08 8.65
CA GLY A 123 8.40 5.76 8.34
C GLY A 123 8.39 5.43 6.85
N ALA A 124 8.89 4.23 6.52
CA ALA A 124 8.99 3.75 5.15
C ALA A 124 7.62 3.61 4.48
N GLU A 125 6.60 3.22 5.24
CA GLU A 125 5.23 3.07 4.79
C GLU A 125 4.60 4.42 4.44
N ARG A 126 4.78 5.43 5.31
CA ARG A 126 4.29 6.80 5.06
C ARG A 126 4.97 7.41 3.84
N ASN A 127 6.28 7.19 3.68
CA ASN A 127 7.02 7.64 2.51
C ASN A 127 6.52 6.96 1.23
N PHE A 128 6.24 5.66 1.28
CA PHE A 128 5.66 4.94 0.15
C PHE A 128 4.31 5.53 -0.28
N VAL A 129 3.40 5.76 0.68
CA VAL A 129 2.09 6.37 0.40
C VAL A 129 2.27 7.79 -0.14
N ALA A 130 3.15 8.60 0.44
CA ALA A 130 3.41 9.95 -0.03
C ALA A 130 3.94 9.97 -1.47
N GLU A 131 4.91 9.12 -1.81
CA GLU A 131 5.44 9.00 -3.17
C GLU A 131 4.35 8.56 -4.16
N LEU A 132 3.52 7.59 -3.75
CA LEU A 132 2.40 7.09 -4.55
C LEU A 132 1.37 8.19 -4.85
N LEU A 133 1.00 9.02 -3.86
CA LEU A 133 0.04 10.10 -4.06
C LEU A 133 0.61 11.26 -4.88
N ILE A 134 1.91 11.54 -4.78
CA ILE A 134 2.56 12.60 -5.58
C ILE A 134 2.75 12.16 -7.03
N ARG A 135 3.08 10.87 -7.24
CA ARG A 135 3.32 10.27 -8.55
C ARG A 135 2.53 8.97 -8.66
N PRO A 136 1.21 9.05 -8.85
CA PRO A 136 0.44 7.86 -9.14
C PRO A 136 1.03 7.21 -10.40
N PRO A 137 1.04 5.87 -10.49
CA PRO A 137 1.35 5.18 -11.72
C PRO A 137 0.50 5.77 -12.85
N ILE A 138 0.97 5.70 -14.09
CA ILE A 138 0.16 6.05 -15.28
C ILE A 138 -0.89 4.95 -15.49
N LEU A 139 -1.70 4.72 -14.46
CA LEU A 139 -3.03 4.16 -14.53
C LEU A 139 -3.90 5.38 -14.75
N ASP A 140 -4.68 5.37 -15.82
CA ASP A 140 -5.39 6.56 -16.29
C ASP A 140 -6.14 7.24 -15.14
N ALA A 141 -5.57 8.32 -14.61
CA ALA A 141 -6.14 9.18 -13.58
C ALA A 141 -7.40 9.91 -14.07
N SER A 142 -7.94 9.51 -15.24
CA SER A 142 -9.16 10.02 -15.85
C SER A 142 -10.42 9.63 -15.07
N GLY A 143 -10.31 8.86 -13.99
CA GLY A 143 -11.46 8.38 -13.21
C GLY A 143 -12.37 7.47 -14.03
N ASP A 144 -11.83 6.78 -15.04
CA ASP A 144 -12.61 5.87 -15.87
C ASP A 144 -12.90 4.60 -15.06
N GLU A 145 -14.10 4.56 -14.48
CA GLU A 145 -14.57 3.47 -13.64
C GLU A 145 -14.49 2.11 -14.34
N LYS A 146 -14.64 2.06 -15.67
CA LYS A 146 -14.54 0.80 -16.42
C LYS A 146 -13.13 0.24 -16.39
N LYS A 147 -12.12 1.09 -16.60
CA LYS A 147 -10.71 0.67 -16.55
C LYS A 147 -10.31 0.24 -15.14
N GLN A 148 -10.77 0.97 -14.12
CA GLN A 148 -10.54 0.59 -12.72
C GLN A 148 -11.16 -0.77 -12.39
N GLN A 149 -12.34 -1.05 -12.94
CA GLN A 149 -13.01 -2.33 -12.78
C GLN A 149 -12.28 -3.46 -13.52
N GLU A 150 -11.79 -3.22 -14.74
CA GLU A 150 -10.97 -4.18 -15.49
C GLU A 150 -9.67 -4.52 -14.73
N GLU A 151 -8.97 -3.50 -14.24
CA GLU A 151 -7.76 -3.68 -13.43
C GLU A 151 -8.05 -4.46 -12.14
N LEU A 152 -9.15 -4.14 -11.46
CA LEU A 152 -9.58 -4.90 -10.29
C LEU A 152 -9.82 -6.37 -10.65
N ASP A 153 -10.53 -6.67 -11.73
CA ASP A 153 -10.83 -8.04 -12.11
C ASP A 153 -9.56 -8.84 -12.44
N ASP A 154 -8.56 -8.20 -13.06
CA ASP A 154 -7.23 -8.77 -13.29
C ASP A 154 -6.49 -9.08 -11.98
N LEU A 155 -6.48 -8.12 -11.03
CA LEU A 155 -5.84 -8.29 -9.72
C LEU A 155 -6.54 -9.40 -8.90
N LEU A 156 -7.87 -9.47 -8.93
CA LEU A 156 -8.63 -10.53 -8.27
C LEU A 156 -8.35 -11.89 -8.92
N HIS A 157 -8.23 -11.95 -10.25
CA HIS A 157 -7.85 -13.18 -10.94
C HIS A 157 -6.44 -13.63 -10.55
N TYR A 158 -5.50 -12.70 -10.47
CA TYR A 158 -4.14 -12.96 -9.98
C TYR A 158 -4.13 -13.51 -8.56
N LEU A 159 -4.82 -12.87 -7.60
CA LEU A 159 -4.90 -13.30 -6.20
C LEU A 159 -5.48 -14.71 -6.08
N ARG A 160 -6.59 -14.98 -6.78
CA ARG A 160 -7.21 -16.32 -6.80
C ARG A 160 -6.26 -17.39 -7.34
N ARG A 161 -5.53 -17.09 -8.41
CA ARG A 161 -4.56 -18.03 -9.00
C ARG A 161 -3.43 -18.36 -8.03
N ILE A 162 -2.92 -17.36 -7.30
CA ILE A 162 -1.87 -17.58 -6.30
C ILE A 162 -2.40 -18.40 -5.13
N HIS A 163 -3.59 -18.07 -4.64
CA HIS A 163 -4.19 -18.83 -3.55
C HIS A 163 -4.37 -20.30 -3.94
N LEU A 164 -4.93 -20.56 -5.12
CA LEU A 164 -5.16 -21.91 -5.63
C LEU A 164 -3.85 -22.70 -5.79
N LYS A 165 -2.79 -22.05 -6.30
CA LYS A 165 -1.46 -22.66 -6.39
C LYS A 165 -0.91 -23.03 -5.01
N LYS A 166 -0.98 -22.10 -4.06
CA LYS A 166 -0.50 -22.33 -2.70
C LYS A 166 -1.25 -23.46 -2.00
N SER A 167 -2.58 -23.49 -2.14
CA SER A 167 -3.41 -24.57 -1.60
C SER A 167 -3.08 -25.92 -2.23
N ALA A 168 -2.76 -25.96 -3.54
CA ALA A 168 -2.32 -27.18 -4.21
C ALA A 168 -0.96 -27.67 -3.69
N ASP A 169 -0.01 -26.75 -3.48
CA ASP A 169 1.32 -27.07 -2.93
C ASP A 169 1.20 -27.59 -1.48
N GLU A 170 0.41 -26.93 -0.63
CA GLU A 170 0.12 -27.36 0.75
C GLU A 170 -0.61 -28.70 0.80
N LEU A 171 -1.53 -28.95 -0.13
CA LEU A 171 -2.21 -30.25 -0.24
C LEU A 171 -1.23 -31.36 -0.59
N MET A 172 -0.32 -31.11 -1.54
CA MET A 172 0.70 -32.09 -1.93
C MET A 172 1.63 -32.44 -0.76
N GLU A 173 2.03 -31.44 0.03
CA GLU A 173 2.82 -31.67 1.24
C GLU A 173 2.06 -32.52 2.27
N ARG A 174 0.78 -32.21 2.52
CA ARG A 174 -0.09 -33.00 3.41
C ARG A 174 -0.22 -34.45 2.94
N MET A 175 -0.38 -34.68 1.63
CA MET A 175 -0.45 -36.03 1.05
C MET A 175 0.84 -36.81 1.26
N GLN A 176 2.00 -36.19 1.01
CA GLN A 176 3.31 -36.82 1.21
C GLN A 176 3.57 -37.18 2.68
N ASN A 177 3.08 -36.36 3.62
CA ASN A 177 3.18 -36.65 5.05
C ASN A 177 2.24 -37.80 5.44
N ALA A 178 0.99 -37.80 4.97
CA ALA A 178 0.02 -38.87 5.24
C ALA A 178 0.50 -40.23 4.68
N GLU A 179 1.10 -40.25 3.50
CA GLU A 179 1.70 -41.44 2.90
C GLU A 179 2.89 -41.96 3.74
N ARG A 180 3.79 -41.06 4.17
CA ARG A 180 4.93 -41.41 5.04
C ARG A 180 4.49 -41.99 6.40
N GLU A 181 3.40 -41.48 6.95
CA GLU A 181 2.84 -41.93 8.23
C GLU A 181 1.93 -43.18 8.09
N GLY A 182 1.68 -43.64 6.86
CA GLY A 182 0.79 -44.77 6.59
C GLY A 182 -0.69 -44.47 6.87
N ASN A 183 -1.08 -43.20 6.94
CA ASN A 183 -2.45 -42.79 7.21
C ASN A 183 -3.28 -42.80 5.91
N ILE A 184 -3.71 -44.01 5.53
CA ILE A 184 -4.45 -44.28 4.28
C ILE A 184 -5.80 -43.53 4.25
N VAL A 185 -6.46 -43.37 5.39
CA VAL A 185 -7.74 -42.66 5.49
C VAL A 185 -7.56 -41.19 5.15
N LEU A 186 -6.59 -40.53 5.79
CA LEU A 186 -6.25 -39.14 5.49
C LEU A 186 -5.79 -38.95 4.03
N LEU A 187 -5.02 -39.90 3.49
CA LEU A 187 -4.59 -39.84 2.10
C LEU A 187 -5.79 -39.85 1.13
N GLN A 188 -6.79 -40.71 1.37
CA GLN A 188 -7.99 -40.75 0.54
C GLN A 188 -8.81 -39.46 0.62
N GLU A 189 -8.94 -38.85 1.81
CA GLU A 189 -9.60 -37.56 1.98
C GLU A 189 -8.89 -36.44 1.19
N LEU A 190 -7.56 -36.39 1.27
CA LEU A 190 -6.75 -35.41 0.56
C LEU A 190 -6.80 -35.59 -0.98
N MET A 191 -6.93 -36.82 -1.48
CA MET A 191 -7.13 -37.07 -2.92
C MET A 191 -8.47 -36.53 -3.44
N ILE A 192 -9.53 -36.59 -2.63
CA ILE A 192 -10.82 -35.98 -2.98
C ILE A 192 -10.69 -34.45 -3.03
N GLU A 193 -9.99 -33.85 -2.07
CA GLU A 193 -9.67 -32.41 -2.05
C GLU A 193 -8.87 -32.02 -3.33
N GLN A 194 -7.94 -32.86 -3.78
CA GLN A 194 -7.13 -32.63 -4.99
C GLN A 194 -7.97 -32.54 -6.26
N VAL A 195 -8.95 -33.45 -6.43
CA VAL A 195 -9.85 -33.44 -7.59
C VAL A 195 -10.70 -32.16 -7.61
N ALA A 196 -11.15 -31.68 -6.45
CA ALA A 196 -11.89 -30.42 -6.34
C ALA A 196 -11.05 -29.21 -6.76
N ILE A 197 -9.79 -29.12 -6.30
CA ILE A 197 -8.85 -28.07 -6.68
C ILE A 197 -8.54 -28.11 -8.19
N HIS A 198 -8.30 -29.29 -8.75
CA HIS A 198 -8.04 -29.46 -10.19
C HIS A 198 -9.23 -29.03 -11.06
N ARG A 199 -10.46 -29.28 -10.62
CA ARG A 199 -11.66 -28.80 -11.31
C ARG A 199 -11.73 -27.27 -11.27
N GLN A 200 -11.45 -26.65 -10.13
CA GLN A 200 -11.42 -25.18 -10.02
C GLN A 200 -10.30 -24.53 -10.86
N LEU A 201 -9.20 -25.25 -11.11
CA LEU A 201 -8.15 -24.81 -12.05
C LEU A 201 -8.62 -24.88 -13.50
N HIS A 202 -9.32 -25.94 -13.91
CA HIS A 202 -9.76 -26.15 -15.30
C HIS A 202 -11.00 -25.34 -15.68
N ASP A 203 -11.99 -25.22 -14.78
CA ASP A 203 -13.23 -24.44 -15.01
C ASP A 203 -12.96 -22.93 -15.20
N LYS A 204 -11.71 -22.48 -14.98
CA LYS A 204 -11.28 -21.07 -15.12
C LYS A 204 -10.29 -20.85 -16.27
N GLN A 205 -9.99 -21.87 -17.06
CA GLN A 205 -9.18 -21.79 -18.28
C GLN A 205 -10.02 -21.73 -19.57
N VAL A 206 -11.36 -21.82 -19.47
CA VAL A 206 -12.34 -21.71 -20.55
C VAL A 206 -13.14 -20.42 -20.37
#